data_AF-A0A2W7AZJ4-F1
#
_entry.id   AF-A0A2W7AZJ4-F1
#
_cell.length_a   1.000
_cell.length_b   1.000
_cell.length_c   1.000
_cell.angle_alpha   90.00
_cell.angle_beta   90.00
_cell.angle_gamma   90.00
#
_symmetry.space_group_name_H-M   'P 1'
#
loop_
_entity.id
_entity.type
_entity.pdbx_description
1 polymer ?
#
loop_
_entity_poly.entity_id
_entity_poly.type
_entity_poly.pdbx_seq_one_letter_code
_entity_poly.pdbx_strand_id
1 'polypeptide(L)' 'MTIGSENFAVVQTSAGSQYVRVGQRVSNGRVLIKRIDLRGSEPMVVLEENGIEVSRPVGSPVQASS' A
#
# COMPACT_ATOMS: atom_id res chain seq x y z
N MET A 1 -18.06 21.07 -1.29
CA MET A 1 -18.43 20.01 -0.33
C MET A 1 -17.82 18.72 -0.83
N THR A 2 -16.75 18.25 -0.19
CA THR A 2 -16.16 16.95 -0.52
C THR A 2 -16.47 16.03 0.65
N ILE A 3 -17.39 15.09 0.46
CA ILE A 3 -17.57 13.98 1.40
C ILE A 3 -16.69 12.83 0.87
N GLY A 4 -15.68 12.44 1.64
CA GLY A 4 -14.89 11.23 1.43
C GLY A 4 -13.62 11.39 0.57
N SER A 5 -12.62 12.14 1.04
CA SER A 5 -11.29 12.17 0.40
C SER A 5 -10.39 11.04 0.94
N GLU A 6 -10.79 9.78 0.70
CA GLU A 6 -9.97 8.63 1.08
C GLU A 6 -9.06 8.21 -0.09
N ASN A 7 -7.77 8.07 0.19
CA ASN A 7 -6.80 7.60 -0.80
C ASN A 7 -6.89 6.08 -0.92
N PHE A 8 -6.91 5.58 -2.15
CA PHE A 8 -6.86 4.15 -2.47
C PHE A 8 -5.59 3.82 -3.26
N ALA A 9 -5.17 2.57 -3.19
CA ALA A 9 -4.11 2.01 -4.01
C ALA A 9 -4.51 0.61 -4.52
N VAL A 10 -3.88 0.16 -5.60
CA VAL A 10 -3.91 -1.24 -6.02
C VAL A 10 -2.57 -1.85 -5.63
N VAL A 11 -2.61 -2.93 -4.86
CA VAL A 11 -1.41 -3.69 -4.46
C VAL A 11 -1.46 -5.09 -5.04
N GLN A 12 -0.32 -5.58 -5.52
CA GLN A 12 -0.16 -6.96 -5.94
C GLN A 12 0.24 -7.82 -4.74
N THR A 13 -0.51 -8.90 -4.49
CA THR A 13 -0.20 -9.90 -3.46
C THR A 13 -0.14 -11.29 -4.07
N SER A 14 0.15 -12.31 -3.24
CA SER A 14 0.02 -13.71 -3.63
C SER A 14 -1.44 -14.12 -3.96
N ALA A 15 -2.42 -13.38 -3.45
CA ALA A 15 -3.84 -13.59 -3.75
C ALA A 15 -4.33 -12.80 -4.98
N GLY A 16 -3.42 -12.10 -5.68
CA GLY A 16 -3.75 -11.24 -6.82
C GLY A 16 -3.73 -9.74 -6.48
N SER A 17 -4.19 -8.94 -7.45
CA SER A 17 -4.36 -7.49 -7.30
C SER A 17 -5.53 -7.17 -6.38
N GLN A 18 -5.31 -6.28 -5.41
CA GLN A 18 -6.33 -5.88 -4.43
C GLN A 18 -6.39 -4.36 -4.33
N TYR A 19 -7.62 -3.82 -4.32
CA TYR A 19 -7.86 -2.43 -3.93
C TYR A 19 -7.74 -2.31 -2.41
N VAL A 20 -6.98 -1.33 -1.96
CA VAL A 20 -6.70 -1.11 -0.54
C VAL A 20 -6.81 0.36 -0.16
N ARG A 21 -7.08 0.59 1.12
CA ARG A 21 -7.07 1.90 1.77
C ARG A 21 -6.23 1.85 3.04
N VAL A 22 -5.90 3.01 3.60
CA VAL A 22 -5.15 3.10 4.86
C VAL A 22 -5.90 2.35 5.97
N GLY A 23 -5.16 1.58 6.78
CA GLY A 23 -5.72 0.75 7.84
C GLY A 23 -6.10 -0.67 7.41
N GLN A 24 -6.23 -0.94 6.11
CA GLN A 24 -6.48 -2.29 5.61
C GLN A 24 -5.25 -3.18 5.78
N ARG A 25 -5.47 -4.47 6.06
CA ARG A 25 -4.41 -5.49 6.07
C ARG A 25 -4.51 -6.40 4.85
N VAL A 26 -3.35 -6.79 4.31
CA VAL A 26 -3.19 -7.73 3.20
C VAL A 26 -2.27 -8.88 3.61
N SER A 27 -1.99 -9.81 2.69
CA SER A 27 -1.11 -10.97 2.96
C SER A 27 -1.55 -11.76 4.20
N ASN A 28 -2.83 -12.16 4.23
CA ASN A 28 -3.46 -12.87 5.36
C ASN A 28 -3.33 -12.13 6.70
N GLY A 29 -3.42 -10.79 6.69
CA GLY A 29 -3.41 -9.97 7.90
C GLY A 29 -2.02 -9.53 8.35
N ARG A 30 -0.93 -9.96 7.70
CA ARG A 30 0.43 -9.68 8.15
C ARG A 30 0.89 -8.25 7.83
N VAL A 31 0.54 -7.76 6.65
CA VAL A 31 0.99 -6.46 6.15
C VAL A 31 -0.13 -5.44 6.30
N LEU A 32 0.15 -4.31 6.96
CA LEU A 32 -0.74 -3.17 7.11
C LEU A 32 -0.45 -2.13 6.03
N ILE A 33 -1.49 -1.57 5.42
CA ILE A 33 -1.40 -0.35 4.62
C ILE A 33 -1.38 0.84 5.58
N LYS A 34 -0.18 1.33 5.89
CA LYS A 34 0.03 2.37 6.90
C LYS A 34 -0.28 3.76 6.38
N ARG A 35 0.09 4.06 5.12
CA ARG A 35 -0.10 5.36 4.48
C ARG A 35 -0.16 5.22 2.96
N ILE A 36 -0.97 6.05 2.32
CA ILE A 36 -0.97 6.25 0.87
C ILE A 36 -0.74 7.74 0.65
N ASP A 37 0.46 8.06 0.17
CA ASP A 37 0.88 9.43 -0.09
C ASP A 37 0.78 9.72 -1.59
N LEU A 38 -0.10 10.66 -1.93
CA LEU A 38 -0.30 11.14 -3.30
C LEU A 38 0.30 12.54 -3.48
N ARG A 39 1.01 13.07 -2.48
CA ARG A 39 1.65 14.39 -2.54
C ARG A 39 3.03 14.24 -3.19
N GLY A 40 3.33 15.12 -4.14
CA GLY A 40 4.60 15.10 -4.88
C GLY A 40 4.48 14.49 -6.28
N SER A 41 5.62 14.34 -6.96
CA SER A 41 5.68 13.81 -8.34
C SER A 41 5.53 12.29 -8.41
N GLU A 42 5.84 11.58 -7.33
CA GLU A 42 5.81 10.12 -7.26
C GLU A 42 4.91 9.65 -6.10
N PRO A 43 3.75 9.03 -6.38
CA PRO A 43 2.90 8.50 -5.33
C PRO A 43 3.56 7.30 -4.65
N MET A 44 3.41 7.21 -3.32
CA MET A 44 4.00 6.16 -2.50
C MET A 44 2.96 5.46 -1.61
N VAL A 45 3.19 4.16 -1.38
CA VAL A 45 2.48 3.36 -0.40
C VAL A 45 3.46 2.96 0.70
N VAL A 46 3.10 3.21 1.96
CA VAL A 46 3.87 2.76 3.12
C VAL A 46 3.20 1.55 3.72
N LEU A 47 3.95 0.45 3.76
CA LEU A 47 3.55 -0.85 4.28
C LEU A 47 4.17 -1.04 5.66
N GLU A 48 3.52 -1.76 6.55
CA GLU A 48 4.09 -2.16 7.84
C GLU A 48 3.93 -3.67 8.03
N GLU A 49 5.02 -4.37 8.33
CA GLU A 49 5.03 -5.81 8.69
C GLU A 49 5.88 -6.00 9.95
N ASN A 50 5.33 -6.64 10.98
CA ASN A 50 5.99 -6.85 12.27
C ASN A 50 6.60 -5.56 12.89
N GLY A 51 5.94 -4.41 12.68
CA GLY A 51 6.39 -3.10 13.17
C GLY A 51 7.46 -2.41 12.33
N ILE A 52 7.90 -3.00 11.21
CA ILE A 52 8.87 -2.41 10.28
C ILE A 52 8.11 -1.73 9.14
N GLU A 53 8.39 -0.44 8.91
CA GLU A 53 7.82 0.31 7.79
C GLU A 53 8.67 0.17 6.51
N VAL A 54 8.01 -0.06 5.38
CA VAL A 54 8.61 -0.12 4.04
C VAL A 54 7.84 0.81 3.11
N SER A 55 8.53 1.80 2.55
CA SER A 55 7.95 2.70 1.54
C SER A 55 8.19 2.15 0.14
N ARG A 56 7.12 2.09 -0.67
CA ARG A 56 7.16 1.61 -2.06
C ARG A 56 6.53 2.66 -2.99
N PRO A 57 7.28 3.17 -3.98
CA PRO A 57 6.69 3.94 -5.07
C PRO A 57 5.69 3.10 -5.87
N VAL A 58 4.57 3.70 -6.27
CA VAL A 58 3.60 3.04 -7.15
C VAL A 58 4.27 2.69 -8.47
N GLY A 59 3.99 1.49 -9.00
CA GLY A 59 4.61 0.99 -10.23
C GLY A 59 5.99 0.35 -10.01
N SER A 60 6.52 0.36 -8.79
CA SER A 60 7.75 -0.39 -8.47
C SER A 60 7.54 -1.88 -8.75
N PRO A 61 8.54 -2.57 -9.33
CA PRO A 61 8.44 -4.01 -9.54
C PRO A 61 8.30 -4.72 -8.20
N VAL A 62 7.52 -5.80 -8.18
CA VAL A 62 7.46 -6.71 -7.04
C VAL A 62 8.85 -7.31 -6.90
N GLN A 63 9.58 -6.86 -5.88
CA GLN A 63 10.92 -7.36 -5.61
C GLN A 63 10.76 -8.83 -5.18
N ALA A 64 11.01 -9.75 -6.12
CA ALA A 64 11.08 -11.16 -5.81
C ALA A 64 12.32 -11.36 -4.92
N SER A 65 12.09 -11.64 -3.64
CA SER A 65 13.14 -12.14 -2.76
C SER A 65 13.67 -13.44 -3.38
N SER A 66 14.91 -13.39 -3.87
CA SER A 66 15.65 -14.53 -4.41
C SER A 66 16.14 -15.44 -3.29
#